data_AF-A0A4J2CPL3-F1
#
_entry.id   AF-A0A4J2CPL3-F1
#
_cell.length_a   1.000
_cell.length_b   1.000
_cell.length_c   1.000
_cell.angle_alpha   90.00
_cell.angle_beta   90.00
_cell.angle_gamma   90.00
#
_symmetry.space_group_name_H-M   'P 1'
#
loop_
_entity.id
_entity.type
_entity.pdbx_description
1 polymer ?
#
loop_
_entity_poly.entity_id
_entity_poly.type
_entity_poly.pdbx_seq_one_letter_code
_entity_poly.pdbx_strand_id
1 'polypeptide(L)'
;MNGELIAPMTYEETMTSDFFEAWFQKFLLPTLNTSSVIIMDNARFHRMGKLELLCEEFRRKLLPLPPYSPEYNPIEKTWALLSCSCFN
;
A
#
# COMPACT_ATOMS: atom_id res chain seq x y z
N MET A 1 -1.85 7.17 -14.68
CA MET A 1 -0.88 7.25 -13.57
C MET A 1 0.44 6.73 -14.10
N ASN A 2 1.45 7.59 -14.25
CA ASN A 2 2.67 7.32 -15.00
C ASN A 2 3.77 6.63 -14.14
N GLY A 3 3.40 5.66 -13.31
CA GLY A 3 4.36 4.96 -12.43
C GLY A 3 4.92 5.82 -11.28
N GLU A 4 4.28 6.93 -10.96
CA GLU A 4 4.67 7.81 -9.85
C GLU A 4 4.33 7.19 -8.49
N LEU A 5 5.21 7.38 -7.50
CA LEU A 5 4.97 6.99 -6.11
C LEU A 5 3.95 7.95 -5.47
N ILE A 6 2.87 7.39 -4.96
CA ILE A 6 1.81 8.16 -4.29
C ILE A 6 1.91 7.94 -2.77
N ALA A 7 1.89 9.04 -2.02
CA ALA A 7 2.03 9.06 -0.56
C ALA A 7 3.25 8.29 0.00
N PRO A 8 4.46 8.41 -0.59
CA PRO A 8 5.64 7.72 -0.05
C PRO A 8 5.98 8.24 1.36
N MET A 9 6.38 7.33 2.25
CA MET A 9 6.78 7.64 3.62
C MET A 9 7.93 6.74 4.05
N THR A 10 8.95 7.32 4.67
CA THR A 10 10.00 6.60 5.40
C THR A 10 9.68 6.60 6.89
N TYR A 11 9.88 5.48 7.55
CA TYR A 11 9.67 5.32 8.98
C TYR A 11 10.79 4.46 9.55
N GLU A 12 11.46 4.93 10.61
CA GLU A 12 12.68 4.32 11.14
C GLU A 12 12.41 3.22 12.18
N GLU A 13 11.20 3.19 12.73
CA GLU A 13 10.81 2.20 13.74
C GLU A 13 10.16 0.97 13.10
N THR A 14 9.84 -0.03 13.93
CA THR A 14 9.12 -1.21 13.48
C THR A 14 7.70 -0.86 13.05
N MET A 15 7.32 -1.27 11.84
CA MET A 15 5.97 -1.10 11.32
C MET A 15 4.95 -1.86 12.18
N THR A 16 3.92 -1.15 12.65
CA THR A 16 2.79 -1.72 13.40
C THR A 16 1.49 -1.57 12.60
N SER A 17 0.50 -2.41 12.91
CA SER A 17 -0.82 -2.30 12.29
C SER A 17 -1.47 -0.94 12.51
N ASP A 18 -1.39 -0.41 13.74
CA ASP A 18 -2.00 0.88 14.08
C ASP A 18 -1.34 2.04 13.31
N PHE A 19 -0.01 2.01 13.19
CA PHE A 19 0.71 3.02 12.40
C PHE A 19 0.36 2.93 10.92
N PHE A 20 0.37 1.71 10.36
CA PHE A 20 0.02 1.48 8.97
C PHE A 20 -1.41 1.96 8.66
N GLU A 21 -2.38 1.65 9.51
CA GLU A 21 -3.77 2.08 9.36
C GLU A 21 -3.92 3.59 9.44
N ALA A 22 -3.22 4.24 10.38
CA ALA A 22 -3.21 5.70 10.47
C ALA A 22 -2.62 6.32 9.21
N TRP A 23 -1.54 5.75 8.68
CA TRP A 23 -0.97 6.21 7.42
C TRP A 23 -1.93 6.01 6.25
N PHE A 24 -2.51 4.81 6.13
CA PHE A 24 -3.44 4.41 5.09
C PHE A 24 -4.64 5.37 5.03
N GLN A 25 -5.26 5.64 6.17
CA GLN A 25 -6.41 6.53 6.26
C GLN A 25 -6.06 8.01 6.01
N LYS A 26 -4.95 8.50 6.59
CA LYS A 26 -4.65 9.94 6.60
C LYS A 26 -3.90 10.41 5.36
N PHE A 27 -3.10 9.56 4.74
CA PHE A 27 -2.25 9.93 3.61
C PHE A 27 -2.63 9.21 2.33
N LEU A 28 -2.80 7.88 2.35
CA LEU A 28 -3.07 7.15 1.11
C LEU A 28 -4.48 7.42 0.58
N LEU A 29 -5.52 7.12 1.36
CA LEU A 29 -6.91 7.20 0.91
C LEU A 29 -7.30 8.59 0.33
N PRO A 30 -6.91 9.73 0.94
CA PRO A 30 -7.27 11.05 0.42
C PRO A 30 -6.60 11.41 -0.91
N THR A 31 -5.43 10.83 -1.21
CA THR A 31 -4.69 11.10 -2.46
C THR A 31 -5.19 10.26 -3.64
N LEU A 32 -5.99 9.23 -3.38
CA LEU A 32 -6.54 8.39 -4.45
C LEU A 32 -7.78 9.02 -5.10
N ASN A 33 -7.88 8.86 -6.42
CA ASN A 33 -9.06 9.25 -7.20
C ASN A 33 -10.29 8.41 -6.81
N THR A 34 -11.48 8.95 -7.04
CA THR A 34 -12.79 8.40 -6.62
C THR A 34 -13.16 7.01 -7.16
N SER A 35 -12.35 6.40 -8.03
CA SER A 35 -12.61 5.08 -8.64
C SER A 35 -11.38 4.18 -8.62
N SER A 36 -10.51 4.33 -7.62
CA SER A 36 -9.33 3.49 -7.42
C SER A 36 -9.66 2.15 -6.76
N VAL A 37 -8.99 1.09 -7.20
CA VAL A 37 -8.92 -0.20 -6.50
C VAL A 37 -7.53 -0.31 -5.86
N ILE A 38 -7.50 -0.67 -4.58
CA ILE A 38 -6.27 -0.86 -3.82
C ILE A 38 -5.96 -2.35 -3.83
N ILE A 39 -4.77 -2.70 -4.31
CA ILE A 39 -4.25 -4.07 -4.28
C ILE A 39 -3.22 -4.15 -3.16
N MET A 40 -3.38 -5.10 -2.24
CA MET A 40 -2.56 -5.20 -1.03
C MET A 40 -2.01 -6.61 -0.84
N ASP A 41 -0.76 -6.75 -0.40
CA ASP A 41 -0.22 -8.05 -0.01
C ASP A 41 -0.72 -8.48 1.39
N ASN A 42 -0.39 -9.71 1.79
CA ASN A 42 -0.87 -10.30 3.05
C ASN A 42 0.13 -10.13 4.21
N ALA A 43 0.83 -9.00 4.28
CA ALA A 43 1.73 -8.71 5.40
C ALA A 43 0.98 -8.79 6.74
N ARG A 44 1.63 -9.30 7.79
CA ARG A 44 0.96 -9.57 9.09
C ARG A 44 0.32 -8.33 9.72
N PHE A 45 0.88 -7.15 9.46
CA PHE A 45 0.35 -5.90 10.01
C PHE A 45 -0.83 -5.35 9.21
N HIS A 46 -1.13 -5.88 8.02
CA HIS A 46 -2.33 -5.53 7.24
C HIS A 46 -3.56 -6.25 7.81
N ARG A 47 -4.23 -5.63 8.78
CA ARG A 47 -5.50 -6.14 9.33
C ARG A 47 -6.63 -5.91 8.32
N MET A 48 -6.80 -6.85 7.38
CA MET A 48 -7.71 -6.69 6.23
C MET A 48 -9.11 -6.22 6.61
N GLY A 49 -9.73 -6.79 7.65
CA GLY A 49 -11.07 -6.35 8.08
C GLY A 49 -11.13 -4.88 8.52
N LYS A 50 -10.06 -4.34 9.12
CA LYS A 50 -10.00 -2.91 9.48
C LYS A 50 -9.78 -2.03 8.25
N LEU A 51 -8.94 -2.47 7.32
CA LEU A 51 -8.65 -1.76 6.07
C LEU A 51 -9.87 -1.75 5.12
N GLU A 52 -10.66 -2.83 5.08
CA GLU A 52 -11.90 -2.91 4.32
C GLU A 52 -12.91 -1.86 4.81
N LEU A 53 -13.11 -1.76 6.13
CA LEU A 53 -13.98 -0.74 6.72
C LEU A 53 -13.54 0.69 6.37
N LEU A 54 -12.22 0.95 6.43
CA LEU A 54 -11.66 2.24 6.01
C LEU A 54 -11.88 2.49 4.52
N CYS A 55 -11.78 1.47 3.67
CA CYS A 55 -12.06 1.60 2.25
C CYS A 55 -13.54 1.88 1.98
N GLU A 56 -14.46 1.22 2.69
CA GLU A 56 -15.91 1.41 2.56
C GLU A 56 -16.36 2.82 2.93
N GLU A 57 -15.86 3.37 4.05
CA GLU A 57 -16.11 4.76 4.47
C GLU A 57 -15.74 5.75 3.37
N PHE A 58 -14.65 5.44 2.68
CA PHE A 58 -14.12 6.23 1.60
C PHE A 58 -14.72 5.82 0.23
N ARG A 59 -15.56 4.78 0.12
CA ARG A 59 -16.10 4.24 -1.16
C ARG A 59 -15.01 3.73 -2.13
N ARG A 60 -13.92 3.16 -1.61
CA ARG A 60 -12.88 2.45 -2.37
C ARG A 60 -13.03 0.93 -2.20
N LYS A 61 -12.39 0.16 -3.06
CA LYS A 61 -12.31 -1.32 -2.96
C LYS A 61 -10.90 -1.75 -2.60
N LEU A 62 -10.79 -2.68 -1.66
CA LEU A 62 -9.55 -3.37 -1.30
C LEU A 62 -9.59 -4.78 -1.88
N LEU A 63 -8.52 -5.19 -2.56
CA LEU A 63 -8.32 -6.54 -3.07
C LEU A 63 -7.02 -7.11 -2.50
N PRO A 64 -7.06 -8.16 -1.68
CA PRO A 64 -5.85 -8.85 -1.25
C PRO A 64 -5.25 -9.63 -2.43
N LEU A 65 -3.92 -9.66 -2.51
CA LEU A 65 -3.20 -10.51 -3.45
C LEU A 65 -3.32 -11.98 -3.03
N PRO A 66 -3.42 -12.92 -3.99
CA PRO A 66 -3.31 -14.33 -3.70
C PRO A 66 -1.96 -14.64 -3.04
N PRO A 67 -1.90 -15.60 -2.10
CA PRO A 67 -0.64 -16.00 -1.48
C PRO A 67 0.39 -16.46 -2.52
N TYR A 68 1.64 -16.03 -2.36
CA TYR A 68 2.78 -16.46 -3.18
C TYR A 68 2.73 -16.09 -4.67
N SER A 69 2.19 -14.92 -4.97
CA SER A 69 2.14 -14.35 -6.33
C SER A 69 2.99 -13.07 -6.49
N PRO A 70 4.30 -13.10 -6.16
CA PRO A 70 5.19 -11.93 -6.25
C PRO A 70 5.30 -11.37 -7.68
N GLU A 71 5.13 -12.21 -8.70
CA GLU A 71 5.10 -11.81 -10.11
C GLU A 71 3.94 -10.86 -10.45
N TYR A 72 2.89 -10.84 -9.63
CA TYR A 72 1.71 -9.98 -9.78
C TYR A 72 1.76 -8.71 -8.92
N ASN A 73 2.87 -8.44 -8.25
CA ASN A 73 3.05 -7.23 -7.45
C ASN A 73 3.97 -6.24 -8.19
N PRO A 74 3.43 -5.25 -8.94
CA PRO A 74 4.24 -4.27 -9.66
C PRO A 74 5.19 -3.48 -8.75
N ILE A 75 4.90 -3.42 -7.44
CA ILE A 75 5.77 -2.72 -6.49
C ILE A 75 7.15 -3.38 -6.37
N GLU A 76 7.28 -4.69 -6.64
CA GLU A 76 8.58 -5.38 -6.61
C GLU A 76 9.53 -4.84 -7.67
N LYS A 77 9.01 -4.49 -8.85
CA LYS A 77 9.79 -3.83 -9.90
C LYS A 77 10.22 -2.43 -9.45
N THR A 78 9.35 -1.71 -8.77
CA THR A 78 9.65 -0.39 -8.20
C THR A 78 10.69 -0.48 -7.09
N TRP A 79 10.62 -1.48 -6.21
CA TRP A 79 11.62 -1.74 -5.17
C TRP A 79 12.98 -2.08 -5.77
N ALA A 80 13.02 -2.90 -6.83
CA ALA A 80 14.25 -3.18 -7.57
C ALA A 80 14.88 -1.90 -8.14
N LEU A 81 14.07 -0.99 -8.70
CA LEU A 81 14.54 0.31 -9.20
C LEU A 81 15.07 1.22 -8.08
N LEU A 82 14.31 1.37 -6.98
CA LEU A 82 14.71 2.18 -5.83
C LEU A 82 16.02 1.66 -5.22
N SER A 83 16.11 0.34 -5.01
CA SER A 83 17.31 -0.30 -4.48
C SER A 83 18.52 -0.05 -5.39
N CYS A 84 18.39 -0.26 -6.70
CA CYS A 84 19.46 0.02 -7.66
C CYS A 84 19.89 1.49 -7.68
N SER A 85 18.95 2.44 -7.52
CA SER A 85 19.25 3.87 -7.52
C SER A 85 20.00 4.35 -6.26
N CYS A 86 19.92 3.59 -5.16
CA CYS A 86 20.61 3.89 -3.90
C CYS A 86 22.04 3.28 -3.82
N PHE A 87 22.50 2.55 -4.85
CA PHE A 87 23.85 1.97 -4.93
C PHE A 87 24.82 2.72 -5.87
N ASN A 88 24.59 4.01 -6.12
CA ASN A 88 25.58 4.92 -6.74
C ASN A 88 26.16 5.88 -5.71
#